data_AF-A0AAQ3PBD6-F1
#
_entry.id   AF-A0AAQ3PBD6-F1
#
_cell.length_a   1.000
_cell.length_b   1.000
_cell.length_c   1.000
_cell.angle_alpha   90.00
_cell.angle_beta   90.00
_cell.angle_gamma   90.00
#
_symmetry.space_group_name_H-M   'P 1'
#
loop_
_entity.id
_entity.type
_entity.pdbx_description
1 polymer ?
#
loop_
_entity_poly.entity_id
_entity_poly.type
_entity_poly.pdbx_seq_one_letter_code
_entity_poly.pdbx_strand_id
1 'polypeptide(L)'
;MKVFVFFVAIAVAAWQCQGDDHGVNFQVFPLRMKSGLGGHYIPEISCQSWRLGVEAHNIIEFSGVPKDCIGYIGNYLVGDQYRSDSKTVCREAYFYVKTLNISNKDAWVFDIDETTLCNLPYYADHGFGYVCSFSFSHVV
;
A
#
# COMPACT_ATOMS: atom_id res chain seq x y z
N MET A 1 -5.72 42.55 8.83
CA MET A 1 -5.29 41.55 9.84
C MET A 1 -5.92 40.18 9.62
N LYS A 2 -7.24 40.03 9.48
CA LYS A 2 -7.90 38.72 9.27
C LYS A 2 -7.39 37.94 8.05
N VAL A 3 -7.20 38.60 6.91
CA VAL A 3 -6.70 37.95 5.67
C VAL A 3 -5.27 37.42 5.84
N PHE A 4 -4.38 38.17 6.49
CA PHE A 4 -3.01 37.73 6.77
C PHE A 4 -2.98 36.50 7.70
N VAL A 5 -3.89 36.42 8.67
CA VAL A 5 -3.99 35.26 9.57
C VAL A 5 -4.41 34.01 8.81
N PHE A 6 -5.32 34.11 7.84
CA PHE A 6 -5.70 32.98 6.98
C PHE A 6 -4.54 32.50 6.10
N PHE A 7 -3.76 33.41 5.49
CA PHE A 7 -2.59 33.03 4.69
C PHE A 7 -1.49 32.36 5.52
N VAL A 8 -1.26 32.84 6.75
CA VAL A 8 -0.30 32.23 7.68
C VAL A 8 -0.78 30.84 8.14
N ALA A 9 -2.07 30.67 8.43
CA ALA A 9 -2.63 29.36 8.81
C ALA A 9 -2.52 28.32 7.69
N ILE A 10 -2.78 28.73 6.44
CA ILE A 10 -2.62 27.86 5.26
C ILE A 10 -1.14 27.50 5.04
N ALA A 11 -0.22 28.46 5.20
CA ALA A 11 1.21 28.21 5.07
C ALA A 11 1.76 27.27 6.17
N VAL A 12 1.29 27.41 7.41
CA VAL A 12 1.67 26.53 8.54
C VAL A 12 1.07 25.13 8.39
N ALA A 13 -0.16 25.01 7.90
CA ALA A 13 -0.79 23.72 7.61
C ALA A 13 -0.10 22.98 6.44
N ALA A 14 0.30 23.70 5.40
CA ALA A 14 1.06 23.14 4.27
C ALA A 14 2.48 22.70 4.66
N TRP A 15 3.10 23.31 5.68
CA TRP A 15 4.39 22.88 6.21
C TRP A 15 4.36 21.50 6.91
N GLN A 16 3.19 21.05 7.37
CA GLN A 16 3.06 19.68 7.91
C GLN A 16 2.99 18.61 6.80
N CYS A 17 2.86 19.05 5.54
CA CYS A 17 2.97 18.22 4.34
C CYS A 17 4.38 18.24 3.74
N GLN A 18 5.42 18.56 4.52
CA GLN A 18 6.77 18.19 4.13
C GLN A 18 6.90 16.69 4.37
N GLY A 19 6.75 15.91 3.30
CA GLY A 19 7.35 14.58 3.26
C GLY A 19 8.81 14.77 3.67
N ASP A 20 9.21 14.08 4.72
CA ASP A 20 10.62 14.04 5.07
C ASP A 20 11.30 13.46 3.83
N ASP A 21 12.08 14.28 3.12
CA ASP A 21 12.93 13.86 2.00
C ASP A 21 14.04 12.98 2.60
N HIS A 22 13.63 11.81 3.08
CA HIS A 22 14.54 10.71 3.23
C HIS A 22 14.87 10.30 1.80
N GLY A 23 16.00 10.80 1.29
CA GLY A 23 16.71 10.17 0.21
C GLY A 23 17.08 8.74 0.64
N VAL A 24 16.13 7.82 0.56
CA VAL A 24 16.34 6.42 0.89
C VAL A 24 16.83 5.73 -0.37
N ASN A 25 18.13 5.48 -0.40
CA ASN A 25 18.69 4.42 -1.21
C ASN A 25 18.07 3.10 -0.72
N PHE A 26 17.04 2.61 -1.43
CA PHE A 26 16.31 1.41 -1.03
C PHE A 26 17.22 0.18 -1.16
N GLN A 27 17.90 -0.16 -0.07
CA GLN A 27 18.48 -1.50 0.06
C GLN A 27 17.33 -2.49 0.24
N VAL A 28 17.10 -3.31 -0.79
CA VAL A 28 16.11 -4.38 -0.79
C VAL A 28 16.49 -5.38 0.31
N PHE A 29 15.76 -5.36 1.41
CA PHE A 29 15.87 -6.38 2.44
C PHE A 29 14.85 -7.49 2.16
N PRO A 30 15.27 -8.76 2.08
CA PRO A 30 14.34 -9.88 2.00
C PRO A 30 13.37 -9.80 3.17
N LEU A 31 12.07 -9.82 2.90
CA LEU A 31 11.02 -9.78 3.92
C LEU A 31 11.08 -11.05 4.78
N ARG A 32 11.92 -11.03 5.81
CA ARG A 32 11.94 -12.05 6.85
C ARG A 32 10.65 -11.90 7.64
N MET A 33 9.82 -12.95 7.67
CA MET A 33 8.74 -13.05 8.65
C MET A 33 9.36 -12.85 10.04
N LYS A 34 9.03 -11.75 10.72
CA LYS A 34 9.33 -11.58 12.15
C LYS A 34 8.36 -12.45 12.96
N SER A 35 8.36 -13.74 12.68
CA SER A 35 7.79 -14.76 13.55
C SER A 35 8.93 -15.25 14.43
N GLY A 36 9.16 -14.59 15.56
CA GLY A 36 10.15 -15.04 16.55
C GLY A 36 10.64 -13.94 17.49
N LEU A 37 10.52 -14.21 18.79
CA LEU A 37 10.97 -13.43 19.95
C LEU A 37 12.32 -12.72 19.73
N GLY A 38 12.32 -11.39 19.81
CA GLY A 38 13.54 -10.59 20.00
C GLY A 38 13.72 -9.43 19.01
N GLY A 39 13.48 -8.21 19.51
CA GLY A 39 14.09 -7.00 18.95
C GLY A 39 13.10 -5.99 18.37
N HIS A 40 12.61 -5.13 19.28
CA HIS A 40 11.83 -3.90 19.17
C HIS A 40 10.42 -3.96 18.54
N TYR A 41 9.44 -3.79 19.44
CA TYR A 41 8.05 -3.44 19.19
C TYR A 41 7.96 -1.98 18.72
N ILE A 42 7.24 -1.73 17.61
CA ILE A 42 6.81 -0.40 17.19
C ILE A 42 5.31 -0.30 17.55
N PRO A 43 4.83 0.80 18.17
CA PRO A 43 3.47 0.86 18.69
C PRO A 43 2.41 0.67 17.59
N GLU A 44 1.44 -0.19 17.89
CA GLU A 44 0.06 -0.25 17.38
C GLU A 44 -0.30 -0.65 15.93
N ILE A 45 0.60 -0.86 14.94
CA ILE A 45 0.21 -1.58 13.70
C ILE A 45 1.36 -2.46 13.16
N SER A 46 1.13 -3.78 13.10
CA SER A 46 1.94 -4.66 12.26
C SER A 46 1.55 -4.43 10.80
N CYS A 47 2.41 -3.80 9.99
CA CYS A 47 2.12 -3.52 8.57
C CYS A 47 1.84 -4.78 7.73
N GLN A 48 2.41 -5.92 8.14
CA GLN A 48 2.07 -7.23 7.57
C GLN A 48 0.62 -7.63 7.90
N SER A 49 0.20 -7.42 9.15
CA SER A 49 -1.16 -7.69 9.60
C SER A 49 -2.16 -6.71 8.99
N TRP A 50 -1.78 -5.44 8.81
CA TRP A 50 -2.58 -4.46 8.08
C TRP A 50 -2.78 -4.88 6.62
N ARG A 51 -1.71 -5.22 5.89
CA ARG A 51 -1.81 -5.73 4.51
C ARG A 51 -2.72 -6.96 4.46
N LEU A 52 -2.48 -7.94 5.32
CA LEU A 52 -3.32 -9.13 5.39
C LEU A 52 -4.79 -8.79 5.70
N GLY A 53 -5.04 -7.82 6.58
CA GLY A 53 -6.38 -7.32 6.88
C GLY A 53 -7.06 -6.68 5.68
N VAL A 54 -6.33 -5.91 4.87
CA VAL A 54 -6.81 -5.32 3.61
C VAL A 54 -7.11 -6.41 2.58
N GLU A 55 -6.16 -7.30 2.30
CA GLU A 55 -6.31 -8.40 1.32
C GLU A 55 -7.45 -9.36 1.68
N ALA A 56 -7.66 -9.61 2.98
CA ALA A 56 -8.74 -10.44 3.49
C ALA A 56 -10.07 -9.70 3.69
N HIS A 57 -10.16 -8.43 3.26
CA HIS A 57 -11.36 -7.60 3.38
C HIS A 57 -11.86 -7.38 4.82
N ASN A 58 -10.96 -7.47 5.81
CA ASN A 58 -11.24 -7.12 7.20
C ASN A 58 -11.03 -5.63 7.48
N ILE A 59 -10.16 -4.98 6.70
CA ILE A 59 -9.95 -3.54 6.68
C ILE A 59 -10.41 -3.05 5.31
N ILE A 60 -11.47 -2.24 5.30
CA ILE A 60 -12.12 -1.73 4.08
C ILE A 60 -12.13 -0.20 4.11
N GLU A 61 -12.33 0.42 2.95
CA GLU A 61 -12.47 1.88 2.82
C GLU A 61 -11.32 2.70 3.45
N PHE A 62 -10.12 2.13 3.49
CA PHE A 62 -8.93 2.86 3.94
C PHE A 62 -8.60 3.97 2.95
N SER A 63 -8.28 5.17 3.44
CA SER A 63 -8.02 6.34 2.61
C SER A 63 -6.62 6.34 1.96
N GLY A 64 -5.72 5.51 2.45
CA GLY A 64 -4.36 5.37 1.96
C GLY A 64 -3.54 4.45 2.87
N VAL A 65 -2.31 4.14 2.44
CA VAL A 65 -1.38 3.33 3.24
C VAL A 65 -0.99 4.12 4.51
N PRO A 66 -1.01 3.50 5.71
CA PRO A 66 -0.52 4.14 6.93
C PRO A 66 0.92 4.63 6.75
N LYS A 67 1.22 5.84 7.25
CA LYS A 67 2.54 6.48 7.09
C LYS A 67 3.69 5.55 7.48
N ASP A 68 3.54 4.85 8.60
CA ASP A 68 4.56 3.95 9.13
C ASP A 68 4.74 2.67 8.29
N CYS A 69 3.79 2.37 7.41
CA CYS A 69 3.78 1.18 6.56
C CYS A 69 4.29 1.41 5.12
N ILE A 70 4.57 2.66 4.72
CA ILE A 70 5.04 2.99 3.36
C ILE A 70 6.29 2.17 3.01
N GLY A 71 7.30 2.15 3.89
CA GLY A 71 8.54 1.41 3.65
C GLY A 71 8.32 -0.11 3.57
N TYR A 72 7.36 -0.64 4.34
CA TYR A 72 6.99 -2.06 4.25
C TYR A 72 6.30 -2.37 2.91
N ILE A 73 5.35 -1.54 2.49
CA ILE A 73 4.59 -1.72 1.24
C ILE A 73 5.50 -1.56 0.02
N GLY A 74 6.39 -0.56 0.01
CA GLY A 74 7.38 -0.41 -1.07
C GLY A 74 8.26 -1.65 -1.23
N ASN A 75 8.78 -2.20 -0.12
CA ASN A 75 9.56 -3.44 -0.15
C ASN A 75 8.74 -4.66 -0.58
N TYR A 76 7.45 -4.72 -0.22
CA TYR A 76 6.55 -5.79 -0.65
C TYR A 76 6.31 -5.76 -2.16
N LEU A 77 5.98 -4.59 -2.72
CA LEU A 77 5.61 -4.40 -4.13
C LEU A 77 6.81 -4.51 -5.07
N VAL A 78 7.96 -3.93 -4.69
CA VAL A 78 9.19 -3.95 -5.51
C VAL A 78 10.00 -5.23 -5.31
N GLY A 79 9.85 -5.87 -4.14
CA GLY A 79 10.53 -7.13 -3.82
C GLY A 79 9.87 -8.38 -4.42
N ASP A 80 10.40 -9.54 -4.06
CA ASP A 80 9.96 -10.82 -4.63
C ASP A 80 8.58 -11.28 -4.14
N GLN A 81 8.11 -10.77 -2.99
CA GLN A 81 6.91 -11.30 -2.35
C GLN A 81 5.65 -11.00 -3.17
N TYR A 82 5.45 -9.77 -3.65
CA TYR A 82 4.29 -9.45 -4.49
C TYR A 82 4.27 -10.34 -5.75
N ARG A 83 5.42 -10.50 -6.42
CA ARG A 83 5.55 -11.41 -7.56
C ARG A 83 5.23 -12.87 -7.21
N SER A 84 5.67 -13.35 -6.06
CA SER A 84 5.40 -14.71 -5.58
C SER A 84 3.91 -14.92 -5.28
N ASP A 85 3.27 -13.94 -4.64
CA ASP A 85 1.85 -13.96 -4.31
C ASP A 85 1.02 -13.98 -5.62
N SER A 86 1.27 -13.05 -6.55
CA SER A 86 0.59 -13.00 -7.86
C SER A 86 0.77 -14.30 -8.65
N LYS A 87 2.00 -14.84 -8.70
CA LYS A 87 2.28 -16.12 -9.38
C LYS A 87 1.46 -17.26 -8.79
N THR A 88 1.30 -17.29 -7.48
CA THR A 88 0.54 -18.33 -6.79
C THR A 88 -0.94 -18.25 -7.17
N VAL A 89 -1.55 -17.05 -7.10
CA VAL A 89 -2.96 -16.85 -7.46
C VAL A 89 -3.22 -17.20 -8.93
N CYS A 90 -2.38 -16.72 -9.86
CA CYS A 90 -2.52 -17.05 -11.28
C CYS A 90 -2.38 -18.56 -11.54
N ARG A 91 -1.49 -19.24 -10.81
CA ARG A 91 -1.30 -20.70 -10.94
C ARG A 91 -2.54 -21.46 -10.49
N GLU A 92 -3.13 -21.12 -9.34
CA GLU A 92 -4.36 -21.77 -8.85
C GLU A 92 -5.52 -21.52 -9.80
N ALA A 93 -5.68 -20.28 -10.28
CA ALA A 93 -6.69 -19.92 -11.28
C ALA A 93 -6.56 -20.74 -12.56
N TYR A 94 -5.33 -20.89 -13.08
CA TYR A 94 -5.04 -21.71 -14.25
C TYR A 94 -5.38 -23.19 -14.03
N PHE A 95 -5.01 -23.77 -12.89
CA PHE A 95 -5.34 -25.16 -12.58
C PHE A 95 -6.83 -25.37 -12.39
N TYR A 96 -7.54 -24.42 -11.76
CA TYR A 96 -8.98 -24.47 -11.62
C TYR A 96 -9.67 -24.59 -12.98
N VAL A 97 -9.29 -23.75 -13.95
CA VAL A 97 -9.93 -23.77 -15.28
C VAL A 97 -9.63 -25.03 -16.08
N LYS A 98 -8.50 -25.72 -15.83
CA LYS A 98 -8.30 -27.06 -16.41
C LYS A 98 -9.30 -28.11 -15.93
N THR A 99 -9.96 -27.88 -14.80
CA THR A 99 -10.97 -28.82 -14.27
C THR A 99 -12.35 -28.59 -14.89
N LEU A 100 -12.55 -27.48 -15.61
CA LEU A 100 -13.82 -27.11 -16.21
C LEU A 100 -13.96 -27.66 -17.63
N ASN A 101 -15.20 -27.96 -18.03
CA ASN A 101 -15.53 -28.31 -19.41
C ASN A 101 -15.87 -27.05 -20.23
N ILE A 102 -14.84 -26.42 -20.79
CA ILE A 102 -14.93 -25.13 -21.49
C ILE A 102 -15.52 -25.31 -22.89
N SER A 103 -16.45 -24.43 -23.26
CA SER A 103 -17.07 -24.29 -24.56
C SER A 103 -16.65 -23.01 -25.27
N ASN A 104 -17.07 -22.83 -26.52
CA ASN A 104 -16.81 -21.62 -27.29
C ASN A 104 -17.63 -20.39 -26.85
N LYS A 105 -18.47 -20.51 -25.83
CA LYS A 105 -19.26 -19.42 -25.26
C LYS A 105 -18.74 -18.93 -23.90
N ASP A 106 -17.73 -19.61 -23.36
CA ASP A 106 -17.17 -19.28 -22.06
C ASP A 106 -16.12 -18.18 -22.19
N ALA A 107 -16.07 -17.29 -21.19
CA ALA A 107 -15.17 -16.16 -21.15
C ALA A 107 -14.54 -16.02 -19.75
N TRP A 108 -13.34 -15.47 -19.72
CA TRP A 108 -12.67 -15.07 -18.50
C TRP A 108 -12.55 -13.55 -18.49
N VAL A 109 -13.07 -12.92 -17.44
CA VAL A 109 -13.03 -11.46 -17.27
C VAL A 109 -11.81 -11.09 -16.43
N PHE A 110 -11.01 -10.15 -16.93
CA PHE A 110 -9.86 -9.60 -16.24
C PHE A 110 -10.07 -8.12 -16.00
N ASP A 111 -9.67 -7.66 -14.82
CA ASP A 111 -9.46 -6.24 -14.58
C ASP A 111 -8.16 -5.76 -15.24
N ILE A 112 -8.03 -4.45 -15.42
CA ILE A 112 -6.89 -3.81 -16.07
C ILE A 112 -5.84 -3.45 -15.03
N ASP A 113 -6.11 -2.42 -14.24
CA ASP A 113 -5.16 -1.83 -13.30
C ASP A 113 -4.85 -2.79 -12.14
N GLU A 114 -3.57 -2.87 -11.77
CA GLU A 114 -3.01 -3.77 -10.74
C GLU A 114 -3.31 -5.27 -10.92
N THR A 115 -3.91 -5.66 -12.06
CA THR A 115 -4.27 -7.05 -12.40
C THR A 115 -3.57 -7.53 -13.66
N THR A 116 -3.80 -6.87 -14.80
CA THR A 116 -3.13 -7.19 -16.07
C THR A 116 -2.09 -6.15 -16.46
N LEU A 117 -2.26 -4.91 -16.00
CA LEU A 117 -1.32 -3.80 -16.10
C LEU A 117 -0.91 -3.35 -14.69
N CYS A 118 0.33 -2.87 -14.54
CA CYS A 118 0.87 -2.49 -13.24
C CYS A 118 1.24 -1.01 -13.22
N ASN A 119 0.57 -0.23 -12.37
CA ASN A 119 0.84 1.20 -12.15
C ASN A 119 1.92 1.43 -11.09
N LEU A 120 2.67 0.38 -10.69
CA LEU A 120 3.71 0.47 -9.67
C LEU A 120 4.75 1.57 -9.92
N PRO A 121 5.21 1.86 -11.16
CA PRO A 121 6.13 2.98 -11.38
C PRO A 121 5.55 4.32 -10.92
N TYR A 122 4.26 4.57 -11.20
CA TYR A 122 3.58 5.76 -10.72
C TYR A 122 3.54 5.79 -9.19
N TYR A 123 3.11 4.70 -8.54
CA TYR A 123 3.03 4.67 -7.08
C TYR A 123 4.39 4.73 -6.37
N ALA A 124 5.46 4.21 -6.98
CA ALA A 124 6.82 4.32 -6.45
C ALA A 124 7.28 5.79 -6.37
N ASP A 125 6.92 6.59 -7.35
CA ASP A 125 7.22 8.03 -7.39
C ASP A 125 6.27 8.87 -6.49
N HIS A 126 5.14 8.30 -6.06
CA HIS A 126 4.07 8.98 -5.31
C HIS A 126 3.84 8.39 -3.91
N GLY A 127 4.89 7.85 -3.27
CA GLY A 127 4.84 7.45 -1.86
C GLY A 127 4.01 6.20 -1.57
N PHE A 128 3.90 5.28 -2.54
CA PHE A 128 3.26 3.97 -2.42
C PHE A 128 1.82 4.03 -1.84
N GLY A 129 1.04 5.02 -2.25
CA GLY A 129 -0.37 5.13 -1.85
C GLY A 129 -0.60 5.78 -0.48
N TYR A 130 0.40 6.46 0.07
CA TYR A 130 0.19 7.36 1.21
C TYR A 130 -0.69 8.54 0.83
N VAL A 131 -1.69 8.82 1.66
CA VAL A 131 -2.55 10.02 1.52
C VAL A 131 -2.48 10.79 2.83
N CYS A 132 -2.14 12.08 2.75
CA CYS A 132 -2.15 12.97 3.90
C CYS A 132 -3.59 13.38 4.22
N SER A 133 -4.19 12.77 5.24
CA SER A 133 -5.48 13.22 5.78
C SER A 133 -5.25 14.40 6.73
N PHE A 134 -5.67 15.60 6.32
CA PHE A 134 -5.77 16.74 7.24
C PHE A 134 -6.87 16.47 8.26
N SER A 135 -6.50 16.06 9.48
CA SER A 135 -7.44 16.03 10.60
C SER A 135 -7.65 17.45 11.10
N PHE A 136 -8.78 18.06 10.74
CA PHE A 136 -9.22 19.34 11.31
C PHE A 136 -9.72 19.12 12.76
N SER A 137 -8.84 18.69 13.68
CA SER A 137 -9.24 18.35 15.05
C SER A 137 -9.18 19.50 16.05
N HIS A 138 -8.86 20.73 15.65
CA HIS A 138 -8.82 21.86 16.59
C HIS A 138 -9.29 23.18 15.99
N VAL A 139 -10.57 23.26 15.56
CA VAL A 139 -11.29 24.53 15.48
C VAL A 139 -12.73 24.33 15.97
N VAL A 140 -12.90 24.28 17.29
CA VAL A 140 -14.12 24.74 17.98
C VAL A 140 -13.66 25.62 19.15
#